data_AF-A0A661G3Q0-F1
#
_entry.id   AF-A0A661G3Q0-F1
#
_cell.length_a   1.000
_cell.length_b   1.000
_cell.length_c   1.000
_cell.angle_alpha   90.00
_cell.angle_beta   90.00
_cell.angle_gamma   90.00
#
_symmetry.space_group_name_H-M   'P 1'
#
loop_
_entity.id
_entity.type
_entity.pdbx_description
1 polymer ?
#
loop_
_entity_poly.entity_id
_entity_poly.type
_entity_poly.pdbx_seq_one_letter_code
_entity_poly.pdbx_strand_id
1 'polypeptide(L)'
;ATKIVEMFQLLEHFSFVDGGDVGVHKVDQLSRLVANGLQPDSAIMIGDREVDISAAKSNGIASVGVMWGFGSLMELQQAQPDHLLETPKDLLTLFG
;
A
#
# COMPACT_ATOMS: atom_id res chain seq x y z
N ALA A 1 14.41 -4.72 5.41
CA ALA A 1 13.39 -3.77 4.93
C ALA A 1 13.81 -2.29 5.00
N THR A 2 14.64 -1.85 5.96
CA THR A 2 14.76 -0.41 6.30
C THR A 2 15.81 0.40 5.52
N LYS A 3 16.80 -0.24 4.88
CA LYS A 3 17.97 0.43 4.28
C LYS A 3 17.65 1.68 3.44
N ILE A 4 16.64 1.61 2.56
CA ILE A 4 16.25 2.74 1.68
C ILE A 4 15.59 3.86 2.50
N VAL A 5 14.68 3.49 3.41
CA VAL A 5 13.98 4.44 4.28
C VAL A 5 14.96 5.19 5.18
N GLU A 6 15.97 4.50 5.72
CA GLU A 6 17.06 5.08 6.50
C GLU A 6 17.95 6.00 5.66
N MET A 7 18.33 5.58 4.45
CA MET A 7 19.18 6.38 3.54
C MET A 7 18.56 7.74 3.23
N PHE A 8 17.24 7.81 3.07
CA PHE A 8 16.51 9.05 2.81
C PHE A 8 16.02 9.74 4.08
N GLN A 9 16.40 9.27 5.27
CA GLN A 9 16.03 9.84 6.58
C GLN A 9 14.51 9.88 6.82
N LEU A 10 13.77 8.96 6.22
CA LEU A 10 12.32 8.90 6.33
C LEU A 10 11.84 8.05 7.51
N LEU A 11 12.74 7.33 8.19
CA LEU A 11 12.38 6.33 9.20
C LEU A 11 11.56 6.93 10.36
N GLU A 12 11.80 8.18 10.71
CA GLU A 12 11.06 8.88 11.78
C GLU A 12 9.57 9.09 11.49
N HIS A 13 9.16 8.99 10.23
CA HIS A 13 7.76 9.11 9.82
C HIS A 13 6.99 7.77 9.87
N PHE A 14 7.68 6.64 10.13
CA PHE A 14 7.07 5.32 10.18
C PHE A 14 7.02 4.79 11.61
N SER A 15 5.84 4.39 12.09
CA SER A 15 5.71 3.72 13.40
C SER A 15 6.35 2.32 13.41
N PHE A 16 6.38 1.65 12.26
CA PHE A 16 7.12 0.41 12.03
C PHE A 16 7.38 0.23 10.52
N VAL A 17 8.30 -0.67 10.17
CA VAL A 17 8.57 -1.04 8.77
C VAL A 17 8.46 -2.56 8.64
N ASP A 18 7.43 -3.01 7.94
CA ASP A 18 7.25 -4.40 7.52
C ASP A 18 7.54 -4.51 6.02
N GLY A 19 8.73 -5.00 5.67
CA GLY A 19 9.12 -5.24 4.29
C GLY A 19 9.06 -6.72 3.97
N GLY A 20 8.77 -7.04 2.71
CA GLY A 20 8.64 -8.43 2.27
C GLY A 20 9.90 -9.25 2.55
N ASP A 21 9.70 -10.39 3.20
CA ASP A 21 10.69 -11.46 3.23
C ASP A 21 10.70 -12.17 1.87
N VAL A 22 11.86 -12.72 1.50
CA VAL A 22 11.99 -13.48 0.24
C VAL A 22 11.00 -14.64 0.24
N GLY A 23 10.12 -14.67 -0.77
CA GLY A 23 9.11 -15.72 -0.93
C GLY A 23 7.78 -15.48 -0.22
N VAL A 24 7.61 -14.35 0.48
CA VAL A 24 6.32 -13.98 1.08
C VAL A 24 5.50 -13.16 0.09
N HIS A 25 4.26 -13.58 -0.19
CA HIS A 25 3.34 -12.82 -1.02
C HIS A 25 2.75 -11.64 -0.24
N LYS A 26 2.47 -10.53 -0.93
CA LYS A 26 1.89 -9.32 -0.34
C LYS A 26 0.58 -9.59 0.43
N VAL A 27 -0.25 -10.48 -0.12
CA VAL A 27 -1.51 -10.91 0.53
C VAL A 27 -1.23 -11.46 1.92
N ASP A 28 -0.29 -12.39 2.04
CA ASP A 28 0.06 -13.03 3.32
C ASP A 28 0.71 -12.03 4.30
N GLN A 29 1.50 -11.09 3.78
CA GLN A 29 2.08 -10.03 4.60
C GLN A 29 0.99 -9.18 5.25
N LEU A 30 0.02 -8.69 4.47
CA LEU A 30 -1.10 -7.91 5.00
C LEU A 30 -1.97 -8.75 5.94
N SER A 31 -2.22 -10.03 5.62
CA SER A 31 -2.97 -10.94 6.52
C SER A 31 -2.30 -11.06 7.89
N ARG A 32 -0.97 -11.14 7.94
CA ARG A 32 -0.23 -11.16 9.21
C ARG A 32 -0.36 -9.84 9.98
N LEU A 33 -0.33 -8.70 9.31
CA LEU A 33 -0.54 -7.40 9.96
C LEU A 33 -1.94 -7.28 10.56
N VAL A 34 -2.97 -7.70 9.81
CA VAL A 34 -4.36 -7.74 10.30
C VAL A 34 -4.48 -8.66 11.52
N ALA A 35 -3.91 -9.87 11.44
CA ALA A 35 -3.89 -10.81 12.57
C ALA A 35 -3.15 -10.26 13.81
N ASN A 36 -2.18 -9.36 13.61
CA ASN A 36 -1.42 -8.72 14.68
C ASN A 36 -2.04 -7.39 15.16
N GLY A 37 -3.28 -7.09 14.77
CA GLY A 37 -4.06 -6.00 15.34
C GLY A 37 -4.29 -4.79 14.44
N LEU A 38 -3.75 -4.77 13.20
CA LEU A 38 -4.16 -3.77 12.21
C LEU A 38 -5.65 -3.92 11.93
N GLN A 39 -6.41 -2.83 12.10
CA GLN A 39 -7.85 -2.82 11.82
C GLN A 39 -8.06 -2.49 10.34
N PRO A 40 -8.61 -3.41 9.52
CA PRO A 40 -8.77 -3.17 8.08
C PRO A 40 -9.61 -1.93 7.76
N ASP A 41 -10.69 -1.73 8.52
CA ASP A 41 -11.62 -0.60 8.33
C ASP A 41 -11.03 0.77 8.68
N SER A 42 -9.86 0.80 9.35
CA SER A 42 -9.13 2.03 9.67
C SER A 42 -7.76 2.07 9.00
N ALA A 43 -7.55 1.28 7.94
CA ALA A 43 -6.31 1.19 7.21
C ALA A 43 -6.55 1.41 5.71
N ILE A 44 -5.53 1.94 5.05
CA ILE A 44 -5.53 2.13 3.61
C ILE A 44 -4.17 1.70 3.04
N MET A 45 -4.20 0.89 2.00
CA MET A 45 -3.02 0.44 1.26
C MET A 45 -2.81 1.38 0.07
N ILE A 46 -1.65 2.03 0.02
CA ILE A 46 -1.24 2.88 -1.11
C ILE A 46 -0.17 2.12 -1.90
N GLY A 47 -0.41 1.86 -3.18
CA GLY A 47 0.50 1.09 -4.02
C GLY A 47 0.37 1.41 -5.51
N ASP A 48 1.44 1.17 -6.25
CA ASP A 48 1.54 1.48 -7.67
C ASP A 48 1.33 0.26 -8.57
N ARG A 49 1.10 -0.93 -8.00
CA ARG A 49 0.95 -2.20 -8.74
C ARG A 49 -0.37 -2.90 -8.43
N GLU A 50 -0.84 -3.72 -9.36
CA GLU A 50 -2.04 -4.55 -9.15
C GLU A 50 -1.93 -5.44 -7.90
N VAL A 51 -0.72 -5.93 -7.60
CA VAL A 51 -0.47 -6.80 -6.44
C VAL A 51 -0.76 -6.11 -5.11
N ASP A 52 -0.59 -4.78 -5.02
CA ASP A 52 -0.90 -4.03 -3.80
C ASP A 52 -2.42 -3.90 -3.63
N ILE A 53 -3.14 -3.60 -4.71
CA ILE A 53 -4.60 -3.43 -4.72
C ILE A 53 -5.30 -4.76 -4.43
N SER A 54 -4.87 -5.84 -5.09
CA SER A 54 -5.41 -7.18 -4.89
C SER A 54 -5.14 -7.70 -3.46
N ALA A 55 -3.97 -7.39 -2.90
CA ALA A 55 -3.64 -7.77 -1.52
C ALA A 55 -4.47 -7.01 -0.49
N ALA A 56 -4.70 -5.71 -0.70
CA ALA A 56 -5.53 -4.89 0.17
C ALA A 56 -6.97 -5.42 0.20
N LYS A 57 -7.56 -5.63 -0.98
CA LYS A 57 -8.92 -6.19 -1.14
C LYS A 57 -9.09 -7.55 -0.48
N SER A 58 -8.13 -8.45 -0.68
CA SER A 58 -8.17 -9.80 -0.08
C SER A 58 -8.16 -9.76 1.45
N ASN A 59 -7.68 -8.66 2.04
CA ASN A 59 -7.60 -8.45 3.49
C ASN A 59 -8.63 -7.44 4.02
N GLY A 60 -9.60 -7.01 3.19
CA GLY A 60 -10.63 -6.05 3.58
C GLY A 60 -10.10 -4.63 3.85
N ILE A 61 -8.92 -4.29 3.33
CA ILE A 61 -8.27 -2.98 3.49
C ILE A 61 -8.62 -2.12 2.28
N ALA A 62 -8.98 -0.86 2.50
CA ALA A 62 -9.19 0.11 1.42
C ALA A 62 -7.91 0.32 0.60
N SER A 63 -8.04 0.59 -0.70
CA SER A 63 -6.94 0.56 -1.65
C SER A 63 -6.84 1.83 -2.50
N VAL A 64 -5.63 2.36 -2.63
CA VAL A 64 -5.29 3.52 -3.46
C VAL A 64 -4.25 3.09 -4.49
N GLY A 65 -4.64 3.11 -5.76
CA GLY A 65 -3.72 3.02 -6.88
C GLY A 65 -3.08 4.38 -7.17
N VAL A 66 -1.77 4.41 -7.37
CA VAL A 66 -1.03 5.65 -7.65
C VAL A 66 -0.30 5.61 -8.98
N MET A 67 -0.42 6.67 -9.78
CA MET A 67 0.12 6.73 -11.15
C MET A 67 1.58 7.19 -11.25
N TRP A 68 2.21 7.55 -10.13
CA TRP A 68 3.60 8.02 -10.09
C TRP A 68 4.63 6.91 -9.80
N GLY A 69 4.22 5.64 -9.95
CA GLY A 69 5.09 4.47 -9.83
C GLY A 69 5.31 3.74 -11.15
N PHE A 70 5.41 2.42 -11.09
CA PHE A 70 5.73 1.54 -12.21
C PHE A 70 4.52 0.91 -12.90
N GLY A 71 3.41 0.73 -12.20
CA GLY A 71 2.22 0.10 -12.79
C GLY A 71 1.54 1.01 -13.81
N SER A 72 0.92 0.38 -14.81
CA SER A 72 0.19 1.12 -15.84
C SER A 72 -1.22 1.48 -15.37
N LEU A 73 -1.83 2.49 -16.02
CA LEU A 73 -3.23 2.84 -15.80
C LEU A 73 -4.15 1.63 -15.99
N MET A 74 -3.89 0.83 -17.03
CA MET A 74 -4.68 -0.35 -17.35
C MET A 74 -4.56 -1.43 -16.27
N GLU A 75 -3.35 -1.69 -15.78
CA GLU A 75 -3.08 -2.61 -14.66
C GLU A 75 -3.85 -2.20 -13.40
N LEU A 76 -3.75 -0.91 -13.01
CA LEU A 76 -4.42 -0.41 -11.83
C LEU A 76 -5.95 -0.42 -11.98
N GLN A 77 -6.49 0.00 -13.13
CA GLN A 77 -7.94 -0.04 -13.38
C GLN A 77 -8.50 -1.46 -13.35
N GLN A 78 -7.76 -2.45 -13.88
CA GLN A 78 -8.15 -3.86 -13.82
C GLN A 78 -8.20 -4.39 -12.38
N ALA A 79 -7.28 -3.93 -11.52
CA ALA A 79 -7.29 -4.26 -10.10
C ALA A 79 -8.45 -3.59 -9.33
N GLN A 80 -9.07 -2.56 -9.93
CA GLN A 80 -10.22 -1.81 -9.41
C GLN A 80 -9.98 -1.23 -7.99
N PRO A 81 -9.01 -0.32 -7.79
CA PRO A 81 -8.78 0.29 -6.49
C PRO A 81 -9.97 1.16 -6.07
N ASP A 82 -10.11 1.41 -4.77
CA ASP A 82 -11.14 2.31 -4.23
C ASP A 82 -10.90 3.76 -4.65
N HIS A 83 -9.62 4.13 -4.77
CA HIS A 83 -9.18 5.42 -5.32
C HIS A 83 -8.04 5.23 -6.32
N LEU A 84 -8.01 6.08 -7.34
CA LEU A 84 -6.90 6.16 -8.29
C LEU A 84 -6.42 7.61 -8.35
N LEU A 85 -5.14 7.83 -8.04
CA LEU A 85 -4.56 9.18 -7.90
C LEU A 85 -3.43 9.41 -8.90
N GLU A 86 -3.34 10.63 -9.44
CA GLU A 86 -2.38 10.98 -10.49
C GLU A 86 -1.08 11.56 -9.92
N THR A 87 -1.17 12.29 -8.81
CA THR A 87 -0.03 12.96 -8.16
C THR A 87 0.00 12.73 -6.65
N PRO A 88 1.17 12.76 -5.99
CA PRO A 88 1.25 12.64 -4.53
C PRO A 88 0.40 13.66 -3.77
N LYS A 89 0.16 14.84 -4.35
CA LYS A 89 -0.66 15.90 -3.74
C LYS A 89 -2.13 15.48 -3.62
N ASP A 90 -2.60 14.60 -4.49
CA ASP A 90 -4.00 14.17 -4.50
C ASP A 90 -4.35 13.35 -3.24
N LEU A 91 -3.36 12.81 -2.52
CA LEU A 91 -3.57 12.16 -1.21
C LEU A 91 -4.23 13.10 -0.19
N LEU A 92 -3.96 14.41 -0.29
CA LEU A 92 -4.57 15.41 0.58
C LEU A 92 -6.08 15.54 0.38
N THR A 93 -6.64 14.98 -0.69
CA THR A 93 -8.09 14.96 -0.93
C THR A 93 -8.79 13.83 -0.18
N LEU A 94 -8.04 12.82 0.28
CA LEU A 94 -8.57 11.65 1.00
C LEU A 94 -8.64 11.86 2.52
N PHE A 95 -7.79 12.73 3.06
CA PHE A 95 -7.67 12.99 4.49
C PHE A 95 -7.99 14.46 4.75
N GLY A 96 -9.15 14.71 5.35
CA GLY A 96 -9.60 16.04 5.80
C GLY A 96 -9.42 16.24 7.29
#